data_AF-A0A7V1V633-F1
#
_entry.id   AF-A0A7V1V633-F1
#
_cell.length_a   1.000
_cell.length_b   1.000
_cell.length_c   1.000
_cell.angle_alpha   90.00
_cell.angle_beta   90.00
_cell.angle_gamma   90.00
#
_symmetry.space_group_name_H-M   'P 1'
#
loop_
_entity.id
_entity.type
_entity.pdbx_description
1 polymer ?
#
loop_
_entity_poly.entity_id
_entity_poly.type
_entity_poly.pdbx_seq_one_letter_code
_entity_poly.pdbx_strand_id
1 'polypeptide(L)'
;MRILPTPSWLLFCVPSLLAACVSAPVVPPSLESQVDPTLTFAQVRETPDSYRGRLLVIGGEVLVARRMKDGTRIEILQIPLGRWRQPLADRTTSEGRFVAMHKDALDPATLPPGTLLTLVGEVAGAVRLPIDEVEYPYPILEVKSLTIWPAPEPPAYYYYYYSPRPIPYWRY
;
A
#
# COMPACT_ATOMS: atom_id res chain seq x y z
N MET A 1 -29.14 -69.80 15.01
CA MET A 1 -29.15 -68.37 14.60
C MET A 1 -28.91 -67.50 15.83
N ARG A 2 -27.71 -66.93 15.97
CA ARG A 2 -27.40 -65.85 16.91
C ARG A 2 -26.43 -64.91 16.20
N ILE A 3 -26.91 -63.70 15.89
CA ILE A 3 -26.21 -62.65 15.18
C ILE A 3 -25.64 -61.74 16.26
N LEU A 4 -24.32 -61.54 16.30
CA LEU A 4 -23.68 -60.55 17.18
C LEU A 4 -23.49 -59.22 16.42
N PRO A 5 -23.75 -58.06 17.03
CA PRO A 5 -23.72 -56.76 16.36
C PRO A 5 -22.27 -56.24 16.24
N THR A 6 -21.97 -55.60 15.12
CA THR A 6 -20.70 -54.89 14.88
C THR A 6 -20.62 -53.59 15.72
N PRO A 7 -19.45 -53.20 16.23
CA PRO A 7 -19.29 -51.92 16.91
C PRO A 7 -19.19 -50.81 15.85
N SER A 8 -20.18 -49.91 15.86
CA SER A 8 -20.16 -48.67 15.10
C SER A 8 -19.16 -47.72 15.76
N TRP A 9 -17.95 -47.60 15.18
CA TRP A 9 -16.99 -46.57 15.57
C TRP A 9 -17.50 -45.22 15.06
N LEU A 10 -18.13 -44.47 15.97
CA LEU A 10 -18.40 -43.05 15.82
C LEU A 10 -17.07 -42.30 15.63
N LEU A 11 -16.71 -42.06 14.37
CA LEU A 11 -15.66 -41.14 13.97
C LEU A 11 -16.06 -39.73 14.42
N PHE A 12 -15.53 -39.32 15.57
CA PHE A 12 -15.62 -37.97 16.11
C PHE A 12 -14.79 -37.04 15.21
N CYS A 13 -15.43 -36.45 14.21
CA CYS A 13 -14.81 -35.51 13.29
C CYS A 13 -14.57 -34.19 14.04
N VAL A 14 -13.36 -34.02 14.57
CA VAL A 14 -12.91 -32.76 15.18
C VAL A 14 -12.89 -31.69 14.09
N PRO A 15 -13.73 -30.64 14.17
CA PRO A 15 -13.70 -29.58 13.18
C PRO A 15 -12.41 -28.79 13.38
N SER A 16 -11.47 -28.95 12.46
CA SER A 16 -10.26 -28.15 12.41
C SER A 16 -10.64 -26.71 12.07
N LEU A 17 -10.63 -25.83 13.07
CA LEU A 17 -10.82 -24.39 12.90
C LEU A 17 -9.62 -23.81 12.14
N LEU A 18 -9.72 -23.80 10.81
CA LEU A 18 -8.82 -23.04 9.94
C LEU A 18 -9.14 -21.55 10.14
N ALA A 19 -8.35 -20.88 10.96
CA ALA A 19 -8.34 -19.42 11.03
C ALA A 19 -7.77 -18.87 9.72
N ALA A 20 -8.63 -18.45 8.81
CA ALA A 20 -8.22 -17.71 7.62
C ALA A 20 -7.79 -16.30 8.06
N CYS A 21 -6.51 -15.97 7.87
CA CYS A 21 -6.02 -14.61 8.01
C CYS A 21 -6.64 -13.75 6.90
N VAL A 22 -7.76 -13.09 7.19
CA VAL A 22 -8.35 -12.10 6.28
C VAL A 22 -7.57 -10.80 6.45
N SER A 23 -6.79 -10.43 5.44
CA SER A 23 -6.21 -9.09 5.32
C SER A 23 -7.34 -8.06 5.21
N ALA A 24 -7.25 -6.95 5.95
CA ALA A 24 -8.23 -5.89 5.86
C ALA A 24 -8.34 -5.36 4.42
N PRO A 25 -9.56 -5.13 3.89
CA PRO A 25 -9.73 -4.66 2.53
C PRO A 25 -9.21 -3.22 2.39
N VAL A 26 -8.47 -2.97 1.30
CA VAL A 26 -7.90 -1.63 0.97
C VAL A 26 -8.99 -0.56 0.84
N VAL A 27 -10.18 -0.96 0.38
CA VAL A 27 -11.37 -0.10 0.35
C VAL A 27 -12.34 -0.67 1.37
N PRO A 28 -12.63 0.05 2.46
CA PRO A 28 -13.63 -0.38 3.42
C PRO A 28 -15.01 -0.57 2.75
N PRO A 29 -15.81 -1.58 3.14
CA PRO A 29 -17.14 -1.82 2.57
C PRO A 29 -18.07 -0.59 2.61
N SER A 30 -17.91 0.28 3.60
CA SER A 30 -18.68 1.53 3.75
C SER A 30 -18.38 2.57 2.66
N LEU A 31 -17.21 2.49 2.02
CA LEU A 31 -16.77 3.43 0.97
C LEU A 31 -16.90 2.84 -0.44
N GLU A 32 -17.06 1.51 -0.59
CA GLU A 32 -17.08 0.85 -1.90
C GLU A 32 -18.15 1.42 -2.85
N SER A 33 -19.35 1.73 -2.36
CA SER A 33 -20.43 2.30 -3.16
C SER A 33 -20.26 3.78 -3.49
N GLN A 34 -19.35 4.48 -2.81
CA GLN A 34 -19.12 5.91 -2.96
C GLN A 34 -17.92 6.23 -3.85
N VAL A 35 -17.00 5.26 -4.02
CA VAL A 35 -15.87 5.37 -4.95
C VAL A 35 -16.37 5.40 -6.38
N ASP A 36 -15.92 6.38 -7.16
CA ASP A 36 -16.19 6.47 -8.60
C ASP A 36 -15.19 5.60 -9.36
N PRO A 37 -15.61 4.44 -9.94
CA PRO A 37 -14.70 3.55 -10.65
C PRO A 37 -14.24 4.10 -12.00
N THR A 38 -14.87 5.16 -12.50
CA THR A 38 -14.56 5.78 -13.80
C THR A 38 -13.59 6.95 -13.67
N LEU A 39 -13.43 7.49 -12.45
CA LEU A 39 -12.57 8.62 -12.17
C LEU A 39 -11.10 8.19 -12.15
N THR A 40 -10.31 8.70 -13.07
CA THR A 40 -8.87 8.42 -13.13
C THR A 40 -8.04 9.53 -12.49
N PHE A 41 -6.82 9.19 -12.08
CA PHE A 41 -5.91 10.21 -11.57
C PHE A 41 -5.53 11.25 -12.63
N ALA A 42 -5.34 10.85 -13.89
CA ALA A 42 -5.06 11.77 -14.99
C ALA A 42 -6.12 12.89 -15.10
N GLN A 43 -7.41 12.54 -14.99
CA GLN A 43 -8.52 13.50 -14.98
C GLN A 43 -8.45 14.45 -13.78
N VAL A 44 -8.26 13.90 -12.58
CA VAL A 44 -8.12 14.69 -11.35
C VAL A 44 -6.90 15.61 -11.40
N ARG A 45 -5.81 15.19 -12.02
CA ARG A 45 -4.60 16.00 -12.20
C ARG A 45 -4.82 17.18 -13.12
N GLU A 46 -5.54 16.99 -14.21
CA GLU A 46 -5.81 18.04 -15.20
C GLU A 46 -6.77 19.11 -14.66
N THR A 47 -7.88 18.70 -14.04
CA THR A 47 -8.91 19.63 -13.54
C THR A 47 -9.45 19.22 -12.17
N PRO A 48 -8.64 19.30 -11.09
CA PRO A 48 -9.02 18.76 -9.78
C PRO A 48 -10.27 19.43 -9.20
N ASP A 49 -10.47 20.72 -9.45
CA ASP A 49 -11.64 21.45 -8.94
C ASP A 49 -12.97 20.96 -9.53
N SER A 50 -12.97 20.39 -10.73
CA SER A 50 -14.15 19.78 -11.36
C SER A 50 -14.59 18.48 -10.68
N TYR A 51 -13.70 17.86 -9.89
CA TYR A 51 -13.93 16.57 -9.25
C TYR A 51 -14.04 16.66 -7.72
N ARG A 52 -14.13 17.87 -7.14
CA ARG A 52 -14.26 18.07 -5.68
C ARG A 52 -15.38 17.22 -5.09
N GLY A 53 -15.10 16.60 -3.95
CA GLY A 53 -16.05 15.74 -3.24
C GLY A 53 -16.16 14.32 -3.78
N ARG A 54 -15.57 14.02 -4.95
CA ARG A 54 -15.54 12.65 -5.48
C ARG A 54 -14.45 11.82 -4.82
N LEU A 55 -14.75 10.54 -4.66
CA LEU A 55 -13.82 9.56 -4.10
C LEU A 55 -13.17 8.73 -5.21
N LEU A 56 -11.85 8.55 -5.11
CA LEU A 56 -11.11 7.60 -5.94
C LEU A 56 -10.17 6.76 -5.10
N VAL A 57 -9.84 5.57 -5.63
CA VAL A 57 -8.76 4.73 -5.10
C VAL A 57 -7.49 5.08 -5.85
N ILE A 58 -6.46 5.48 -5.12
CA ILE A 58 -5.18 5.89 -5.70
C ILE A 58 -4.06 5.41 -4.78
N GLY A 59 -2.89 5.13 -5.35
CA GLY A 59 -1.72 4.81 -4.55
C GLY A 59 -0.46 5.35 -5.18
N GLY A 60 0.64 5.06 -4.50
CA GLY A 60 1.92 5.63 -4.86
C GLY A 60 2.99 5.39 -3.82
N GLU A 61 4.08 6.10 -3.99
CA GLU A 61 5.25 6.09 -3.12
C GLU A 61 5.34 7.42 -2.37
N VAL A 62 5.53 7.38 -1.06
CA VAL A 62 5.77 8.57 -0.23
C VAL A 62 7.08 9.22 -0.67
N LEU A 63 7.00 10.50 -1.04
CA LEU A 63 8.18 11.33 -1.26
C LEU A 63 8.56 12.05 0.04
N VAL A 64 7.58 12.67 0.68
CA VAL A 64 7.75 13.43 1.93
C VAL A 64 6.47 13.37 2.75
N ALA A 65 6.60 13.20 4.07
CA ALA A 65 5.51 13.41 5.02
C ALA A 65 5.88 14.57 5.96
N ARG A 66 4.91 15.44 6.27
CA ARG A 66 5.08 16.57 7.21
C ARG A 66 3.88 16.68 8.12
N ARG A 67 4.13 16.87 9.41
CA ARG A 67 3.09 17.21 10.37
C ARG A 67 2.68 18.67 10.17
N MET A 68 1.38 18.89 10.07
CA MET A 68 0.74 20.18 9.96
C MET A 68 -0.13 20.42 11.21
N LYS A 69 -0.72 21.61 11.33
CA LYS A 69 -1.68 21.89 12.41
C LYS A 69 -2.95 21.04 12.27
N ASP A 70 -3.36 20.79 11.03
CA ASP A 70 -4.66 20.17 10.70
C ASP A 70 -4.54 18.68 10.31
N GLY A 71 -3.40 18.06 10.65
CA GLY A 71 -3.13 16.65 10.35
C GLY A 71 -1.74 16.42 9.77
N THR A 72 -1.60 15.37 8.96
CA THR A 72 -0.33 15.01 8.31
C THR A 72 -0.47 15.13 6.80
N ARG A 73 0.37 15.99 6.20
CA ARG A 73 0.45 16.17 4.76
C ARG A 73 1.46 15.20 4.19
N ILE A 74 1.05 14.42 3.20
CA ILE A 74 1.86 13.41 2.55
C ILE A 74 1.96 13.77 1.06
N GLU A 75 3.17 14.06 0.61
CA GLU A 75 3.49 14.27 -0.80
C GLU A 75 3.82 12.91 -1.42
N ILE A 76 3.09 12.53 -2.45
CA ILE A 76 3.09 11.17 -3.00
C ILE A 76 3.38 11.24 -4.50
N LEU A 77 4.29 10.39 -4.96
CA LEU A 77 4.42 10.08 -6.38
C LEU A 77 3.38 9.03 -6.73
N GLN A 78 2.41 9.36 -7.58
CA GLN A 78 1.41 8.39 -8.00
C GLN A 78 2.10 7.24 -8.74
N ILE A 79 1.71 6.01 -8.43
CA ILE A 79 2.13 4.81 -9.15
C ILE A 79 0.87 3.98 -9.42
N PRO A 80 0.65 3.50 -10.67
CA PRO A 80 -0.46 2.63 -11.00
C PRO A 80 -0.57 1.43 -10.07
N LEU A 81 -1.80 1.13 -9.68
CA LEU A 81 -2.11 0.01 -8.80
C LEU A 81 -2.15 -1.30 -9.58
N GLY A 82 -1.56 -2.34 -9.00
CA GLY A 82 -1.68 -3.70 -9.49
C GLY A 82 -3.03 -4.34 -9.12
N ARG A 83 -3.18 -5.63 -9.48
CA ARG A 83 -4.38 -6.42 -9.21
C ARG A 83 -4.83 -6.39 -7.73
N TRP A 84 -3.88 -6.35 -6.81
CA TRP A 84 -4.14 -6.36 -5.37
C TRP A 84 -4.26 -4.96 -4.76
N ARG A 85 -4.41 -3.92 -5.61
CA ARG A 85 -4.40 -2.51 -5.20
C ARG A 85 -3.09 -2.06 -4.54
N GLN A 86 -2.02 -2.85 -4.62
CA GLN A 86 -0.67 -2.45 -4.23
C GLN A 86 0.00 -1.72 -5.42
N PRO A 87 0.72 -0.61 -5.20
CA PRO A 87 1.49 0.04 -6.25
C PRO A 87 2.58 -0.87 -6.83
N LEU A 88 2.81 -0.83 -8.14
CA LEU A 88 3.75 -1.72 -8.84
C LEU A 88 5.26 -1.40 -8.63
N ALA A 89 5.59 -0.48 -7.73
CA ALA A 89 6.96 -0.05 -7.38
C ALA A 89 7.85 0.43 -8.56
N ASP A 90 7.28 0.70 -9.74
CA ASP A 90 7.99 1.29 -10.88
C ASP A 90 7.62 2.77 -11.04
N ARG A 91 8.53 3.65 -10.61
CA ARG A 91 8.36 5.11 -10.67
C ARG A 91 8.23 5.65 -12.09
N THR A 92 8.71 4.93 -13.11
CA THR A 92 8.63 5.39 -14.51
C THR A 92 7.22 5.35 -15.07
N THR A 93 6.33 4.59 -14.45
CA THR A 93 4.91 4.48 -14.81
C THR A 93 4.04 5.57 -14.16
N SER A 94 4.64 6.49 -13.42
CA SER A 94 3.93 7.55 -12.71
C SER A 94 3.21 8.52 -13.65
N GLU A 95 1.98 8.86 -13.30
CA GLU A 95 1.20 9.90 -13.96
C GLU A 95 1.35 11.26 -13.26
N GLY A 96 2.22 11.40 -12.24
CA GLY A 96 2.51 12.66 -11.58
C GLY A 96 2.48 12.60 -10.06
N ARG A 97 2.40 13.77 -9.42
CA ARG A 97 2.41 13.90 -7.96
C ARG A 97 1.08 14.42 -7.43
N PHE A 98 0.75 14.04 -6.22
CA PHE A 98 -0.40 14.56 -5.50
C PHE A 98 -0.10 14.69 -4.01
N VAL A 99 -0.96 15.43 -3.32
CA VAL A 99 -0.89 15.61 -1.88
C VAL A 99 -2.07 14.90 -1.24
N ALA A 100 -1.81 14.10 -0.21
CA ALA A 100 -2.83 13.55 0.66
C ALA A 100 -2.79 14.26 2.01
N MET A 101 -3.96 14.70 2.49
CA MET A 101 -4.14 15.25 3.83
C MET A 101 -4.82 14.21 4.72
N HIS A 102 -4.07 13.67 5.67
CA HIS A 102 -4.59 12.75 6.67
C HIS A 102 -5.01 13.54 7.91
N LYS A 103 -6.29 13.52 8.28
CA LYS A 103 -6.83 14.34 9.39
C LYS A 103 -6.25 13.95 10.74
N ASP A 104 -6.06 12.65 10.98
CA ASP A 104 -5.38 12.22 12.20
C ASP A 104 -3.88 12.51 12.07
N ALA A 105 -3.27 12.93 13.18
CA ALA A 105 -1.87 13.30 13.24
C ALA A 105 -0.95 12.07 13.18
N LEU A 106 -0.88 11.39 12.03
CA LEU A 106 0.07 10.32 11.77
C LEU A 106 1.49 10.85 11.93
N ASP A 107 2.37 10.12 12.61
CA ASP A 107 3.76 10.53 12.76
C ASP A 107 4.48 10.44 11.39
N PRO A 108 5.05 11.53 10.87
CA PRO A 108 5.82 11.47 9.62
C PRO A 108 6.95 10.43 9.63
N ALA A 109 7.50 10.10 10.81
CA ALA A 109 8.54 9.08 10.94
C ALA A 109 8.05 7.67 10.61
N THR A 110 6.74 7.40 10.67
CA THR A 110 6.16 6.10 10.27
C THR A 110 5.87 6.02 8.77
N LEU A 111 6.11 7.11 8.02
CA LEU A 111 6.00 7.18 6.56
C LEU A 111 7.32 7.67 5.95
N PRO A 112 8.43 6.92 6.12
CA PRO A 112 9.68 7.29 5.48
C PRO A 112 9.52 7.37 3.94
N PRO A 113 10.35 8.18 3.25
CA PRO A 113 10.39 8.19 1.80
C PRO A 113 10.59 6.77 1.23
N GLY A 114 9.88 6.44 0.17
CA GLY A 114 9.86 5.08 -0.41
C GLY A 114 8.73 4.19 0.12
N THR A 115 7.99 4.61 1.15
CA THR A 115 6.82 3.85 1.66
C THR A 115 5.75 3.75 0.57
N LEU A 116 5.32 2.53 0.24
CA LEU A 116 4.21 2.33 -0.69
C LEU A 116 2.88 2.42 0.06
N LEU A 117 1.93 3.14 -0.53
CA LEU A 117 0.61 3.33 0.05
C LEU A 117 -0.50 3.24 -1.00
N THR A 118 -1.68 2.90 -0.52
CA THR A 118 -2.93 3.01 -1.26
C THR A 118 -3.95 3.68 -0.37
N LEU A 119 -4.73 4.60 -0.92
CA LEU A 119 -5.73 5.32 -0.18
C LEU A 119 -7.03 5.43 -0.96
N VAL A 120 -8.12 5.58 -0.21
CA VAL A 120 -9.37 6.15 -0.71
C VAL A 120 -9.31 7.64 -0.38
N GLY A 121 -9.23 8.46 -1.42
CA GLY A 121 -9.07 9.91 -1.30
C GLY A 121 -10.30 10.65 -1.81
N GLU A 122 -10.75 11.66 -1.08
CA GLU A 122 -11.74 12.62 -1.56
C GLU A 122 -11.04 13.80 -2.19
N VAL A 123 -11.37 14.14 -3.43
CA VAL A 123 -10.76 15.28 -4.11
C VAL A 123 -11.14 16.58 -3.40
N ALA A 124 -10.13 17.32 -2.95
CA ALA A 124 -10.27 18.58 -2.23
C ALA A 124 -9.80 19.80 -3.06
N GLY A 125 -9.50 19.60 -4.34
CA GLY A 125 -9.05 20.64 -5.29
C GLY A 125 -7.55 20.55 -5.58
N ALA A 126 -6.89 21.70 -5.71
CA ALA A 126 -5.44 21.80 -5.89
C ALA A 126 -4.75 22.70 -4.87
N VAL A 127 -3.47 22.44 -4.63
CA VAL A 127 -2.55 23.29 -3.87
C VAL A 127 -1.28 23.49 -4.67
N ARG A 128 -0.73 24.72 -4.65
CA ARG A 128 0.59 25.00 -5.22
C ARG A 128 1.63 24.86 -4.13
N LEU A 129 2.62 23.99 -4.37
CA LEU A 129 3.76 23.78 -3.49
C LEU A 129 5.02 23.71 -4.36
N PRO A 130 6.18 24.12 -3.83
CA PRO A 130 7.42 24.05 -4.57
C PRO A 130 7.86 22.59 -4.80
N ILE A 131 8.30 22.31 -6.02
CA ILE A 131 9.25 21.24 -6.35
C ILE A 131 10.56 21.95 -6.66
N ASP A 132 11.54 21.79 -5.77
CA ASP A 132 12.81 22.53 -5.85
C ASP A 132 12.53 24.04 -5.96
N GLU A 133 12.82 24.65 -7.10
CA GLU A 133 12.64 26.09 -7.35
C GLU A 133 11.34 26.43 -8.11
N VAL A 134 10.51 25.44 -8.44
CA VAL A 134 9.33 25.60 -9.30
C VAL A 134 8.04 25.31 -8.54
N GLU A 135 7.10 26.25 -8.57
CA GLU A 135 5.73 26.04 -8.06
C GLU A 135 4.99 24.99 -8.92
N TYR A 136 4.58 23.90 -8.28
CA TYR A 136 3.87 22.81 -8.92
C TYR A 136 2.43 22.72 -8.41
N PRO A 137 1.41 22.64 -9.29
CA PRO A 137 0.03 22.44 -8.88
C PRO A 137 -0.22 20.96 -8.57
N TYR A 138 -0.35 20.63 -7.29
CA TYR A 138 -0.72 19.31 -6.82
C TYR A 138 -2.23 19.20 -6.68
N PRO A 139 -2.87 18.13 -7.21
CA PRO A 139 -4.15 17.69 -6.69
C PRO A 139 -4.00 17.39 -5.19
N ILE A 140 -4.95 17.86 -4.39
CA ILE A 140 -5.02 17.55 -2.96
C ILE A 140 -6.22 16.65 -2.69
N LEU A 141 -5.98 15.58 -1.94
CA LEU A 141 -6.99 14.59 -1.54
C LEU A 141 -7.09 14.54 -0.01
N GLU A 142 -8.30 14.58 0.53
CA GLU A 142 -8.52 14.19 1.93
C GLU A 142 -8.52 12.67 2.05
N VAL A 143 -7.74 12.13 2.98
CA VAL A 143 -7.69 10.67 3.18
C VAL A 143 -8.93 10.20 3.93
N LYS A 144 -9.66 9.24 3.36
CA LYS A 144 -10.79 8.54 4.00
C LYS A 144 -10.43 7.13 4.46
N SER A 145 -9.48 6.50 3.79
CA SER A 145 -8.88 5.23 4.19
C SER A 145 -7.46 5.17 3.68
N LEU A 146 -6.55 4.61 4.47
CA LEU A 146 -5.14 4.48 4.15
C LEU A 146 -4.68 3.05 4.41
N THR A 147 -4.03 2.46 3.41
CA THR A 147 -3.31 1.19 3.49
C THR A 147 -1.83 1.48 3.29
N ILE A 148 -1.00 1.10 4.27
CA ILE A 148 0.46 1.17 4.18
C ILE A 148 0.96 -0.23 3.87
N TRP A 149 1.73 -0.38 2.79
CA TRP A 149 2.27 -1.67 2.39
C TRP A 149 3.62 -1.91 3.08
N PRO A 150 3.90 -3.16 3.48
CA PRO A 150 5.22 -3.50 4.01
C PRO A 150 6.29 -3.24 2.94
N ALA A 151 7.45 -2.76 3.38
CA ALA A 151 8.60 -2.65 2.50
C ALA A 151 8.95 -4.04 1.94
N PRO A 152 9.38 -4.16 0.67
CA PRO A 152 9.94 -5.41 0.18
C PRO A 152 11.06 -5.84 1.13
N GLU A 153 11.03 -7.09 1.61
CA GLU A 153 12.17 -7.62 2.34
C GLU A 153 13.41 -7.47 1.44
N PRO A 154 14.50 -6.87 1.94
CA PRO A 154 15.73 -6.85 1.17
C PRO A 154 16.06 -8.30 0.80
N PRO A 155 16.48 -8.59 -0.44
CA PRO A 155 16.86 -9.94 -0.80
C PRO A 155 17.85 -10.43 0.24
N ALA A 156 17.56 -11.59 0.85
CA ALA A 156 18.47 -12.21 1.79
C ALA A 156 19.82 -12.36 1.07
N TYR A 157 20.78 -11.51 1.41
CA TYR A 157 22.14 -11.64 0.92
C TYR A 157 22.69 -12.92 1.54
N TYR A 158 22.54 -14.03 0.82
CA TYR A 158 23.25 -15.26 1.12
C TYR A 158 24.74 -14.95 1.00
N TYR A 159 25.39 -14.69 2.14
CA TYR A 159 26.84 -14.71 2.25
C TYR A 159 27.31 -16.12 1.91
N TYR A 160 27.64 -16.35 0.64
CA TYR A 160 28.49 -17.46 0.27
C TYR A 160 29.86 -17.21 0.89
N TYR A 161 30.10 -17.80 2.06
CA TYR A 161 31.44 -17.94 2.60
C TYR A 161 32.29 -18.69 1.58
N TYR A 162 33.14 -17.96 0.86
CA TYR A 162 34.32 -18.52 0.22
C TYR A 162 35.20 -19.05 1.36
N SER A 163 35.02 -20.31 1.71
CA SER A 163 35.98 -21.01 2.55
C SER A 163 37.25 -21.15 1.71
N PRO A 164 38.38 -20.51 2.06
CA PRO A 164 39.62 -20.68 1.32
C PRO A 164 40.03 -22.15 1.49
N ARG A 165 40.07 -22.91 0.39
CA ARG A 165 40.60 -24.27 0.46
C ARG A 165 42.05 -24.17 0.95
N PRO A 166 42.45 -24.89 2.02
CA PRO A 166 43.82 -24.87 2.49
C PRO A 166 44.72 -25.42 1.39
N ILE A 167 45.65 -24.59 0.91
CA ILE A 167 46.67 -24.96 -0.06
C ILE A 167 47.69 -25.89 0.63
N PRO A 168 47.85 -27.14 0.20
CA PRO A 168 48.78 -28.07 0.84
C PRO A 168 50.25 -27.69 0.54
N TYR A 169 51.08 -27.64 1.57
CA TYR A 169 52.44 -27.08 1.55
C TYR A 169 53.55 -28.11 1.25
N TRP A 170 53.26 -29.22 0.56
CA TRP A 170 54.23 -30.31 0.31
C TRP A 170 54.82 -30.33 -1.11
N ARG A 171 54.98 -29.17 -1.74
CA ARG A 171 55.77 -29.06 -2.98
C ARG A 171 56.90 -28.06 -2.81
N TYR A 172 57.95 -28.51 -2.12
CA TYR A 172 59.34 -28.09 -2.34
C TYR A 172 60.23 -29.31 -2.19
#